data_AF-A0A560FQI6-F1
#
_entry.id   AF-A0A560FQI6-F1
#
_cell.length_a   1.000
_cell.length_b   1.000
_cell.length_c   1.000
_cell.angle_alpha   90.00
_cell.angle_beta   90.00
_cell.angle_gamma   90.00
#
_symmetry.space_group_name_H-M   'P 1'
#
loop_
_entity.id
_entity.type
_entity.pdbx_description
1 polymer ?
#
loop_
_entity_poly.entity_id
_entity_poly.type
_entity_poly.pdbx_seq_one_letter_code
_entity_poly.pdbx_strand_id
1 'polypeptide(L)'
;MTDRTLSPSDITPVSPPGPHSADDQPTDAPVRNAYAYAIAALPPIAALIEYALLQIHSAPRHDAEMVGSVIAGIAYLVMAGLDRGAIRPALNRLGRDFSFFWVLFIPAYLWQRTTCLNQSRRIFWIWWLGFGISVVLDALLNNS
;
A
#
# COMPACT_ATOMS: atom_id res chain seq x y z
N MET A 1 -65.52 -0.16 -21.30
CA MET A 1 -64.19 0.20 -21.84
C MET A 1 -64.26 1.67 -22.21
N THR A 2 -63.87 2.55 -21.30
CA THR A 2 -63.92 4.00 -21.49
C THR A 2 -62.53 4.48 -21.88
N ASP A 3 -62.43 4.94 -23.12
CA ASP A 3 -61.24 5.51 -23.72
C ASP A 3 -61.01 6.92 -23.11
N ARG A 4 -59.89 7.11 -22.43
CA ARG A 4 -59.48 8.42 -21.87
C ARG A 4 -58.47 9.04 -22.82
N THR A 5 -58.95 9.91 -23.70
CA THR A 5 -58.12 10.83 -24.47
C THR A 5 -57.52 11.89 -23.53
N LEU A 6 -56.21 11.84 -23.34
CA LEU A 6 -55.45 12.83 -22.59
C LEU A 6 -55.38 14.15 -23.38
N SER A 7 -55.67 15.26 -22.71
CA SER A 7 -55.69 16.60 -23.30
C SER A 7 -54.25 17.12 -23.49
N PRO A 8 -53.92 17.78 -24.61
CA PRO A 8 -52.57 18.31 -24.90
C PRO A 8 -52.06 19.38 -23.92
N SER A 9 -52.90 19.86 -23.00
CA SER A 9 -52.59 20.96 -22.09
C SER A 9 -51.89 20.55 -20.79
N ASP A 10 -51.69 19.25 -20.55
CA ASP A 10 -51.06 18.72 -19.32
C ASP A 10 -49.53 18.62 -19.39
N ILE A 11 -48.90 19.12 -20.45
CA ILE A 11 -47.45 19.15 -20.57
C ILE A 11 -46.92 20.40 -19.86
N THR A 12 -46.64 20.27 -18.57
CA THR A 12 -45.83 21.25 -17.85
C THR A 12 -44.42 21.30 -18.47
N PRO A 13 -43.87 22.49 -18.75
CA PRO A 13 -42.50 22.61 -19.27
C PRO A 13 -41.54 22.06 -18.21
N VAL A 14 -40.87 20.97 -18.55
CA VAL A 14 -39.77 20.43 -17.75
C VAL A 14 -38.64 21.47 -17.81
N SER A 15 -38.39 22.13 -16.69
CA SER A 15 -37.26 23.04 -16.55
C SER A 15 -35.97 22.34 -17.00
N PRO A 16 -35.07 23.02 -17.73
CA PRO A 16 -33.80 22.44 -18.14
C PRO A 16 -33.07 21.91 -16.89
N PRO A 17 -32.40 20.74 -16.98
CA PRO A 17 -31.53 20.29 -15.91
C PRO A 17 -30.52 21.41 -15.64
N GLY A 18 -30.54 21.93 -14.40
CA GLY A 18 -29.58 22.94 -13.96
C GLY A 18 -28.16 22.45 -14.24
N PRO A 19 -27.20 23.36 -14.50
CA PRO A 19 -25.83 22.97 -14.75
C PRO A 19 -25.36 22.08 -13.60
N HIS A 20 -24.97 20.85 -13.92
CA HIS A 20 -24.30 19.97 -12.97
C HIS A 20 -23.12 20.75 -12.41
N SER A 21 -23.19 21.12 -11.13
CA SER A 21 -22.13 21.77 -10.39
C SER A 21 -20.85 20.97 -10.60
N ALA A 22 -19.92 21.53 -11.37
CA ALA A 22 -18.66 20.88 -11.75
C ALA A 22 -17.65 20.84 -10.58
N ASP A 23 -18.10 20.85 -9.33
CA ASP A 23 -17.27 21.08 -8.15
C ASP A 23 -17.36 20.01 -7.06
N ASP A 24 -18.14 18.94 -7.25
CA ASP A 24 -18.03 17.75 -6.40
C ASP A 24 -16.94 16.80 -6.93
N GLN A 25 -15.73 17.31 -7.15
CA GLN A 25 -14.58 16.41 -7.06
C GLN A 25 -14.38 16.10 -5.58
N PRO A 26 -14.52 14.85 -5.14
CA PRO A 26 -14.22 14.51 -3.76
C PRO A 26 -12.77 14.91 -3.53
N THR A 27 -12.56 15.85 -2.61
CA THR A 27 -11.23 16.24 -2.14
C THR A 27 -10.56 14.98 -1.60
N ASP A 28 -9.79 14.28 -2.45
CA ASP A 28 -9.12 13.04 -2.09
C ASP A 28 -8.20 13.39 -0.92
N ALA A 29 -8.59 12.98 0.29
CA ALA A 29 -7.80 13.21 1.48
C ALA A 29 -6.39 12.65 1.24
N PRO A 30 -5.33 13.35 1.69
CA PRO A 30 -3.96 12.94 1.39
C PRO A 30 -3.72 11.51 1.86
N VAL A 31 -3.42 10.62 0.91
CA VAL A 31 -3.21 9.21 1.19
C VAL A 31 -2.03 9.06 2.15
N ARG A 32 -2.29 8.54 3.35
CA ARG A 32 -1.28 8.34 4.38
C ARG A 32 -0.27 7.30 3.92
N ASN A 33 1.00 7.70 3.77
CA ASN A 33 2.08 6.83 3.32
C ASN A 33 2.85 6.14 4.46
N ALA A 34 2.36 6.25 5.71
CA ALA A 34 3.04 5.75 6.90
C ALA A 34 3.38 4.24 6.79
N TYR A 35 2.42 3.41 6.40
CA TYR A 35 2.64 1.96 6.25
C TYR A 35 3.65 1.64 5.15
N ALA A 36 3.65 2.40 4.04
CA ALA A 36 4.57 2.17 2.94
C ALA A 36 6.02 2.54 3.31
N TYR A 37 6.21 3.61 4.09
CA TYR A 37 7.53 3.94 4.66
C TYR A 37 7.97 2.92 5.71
N ALA A 38 7.05 2.44 6.54
CA ALA A 38 7.36 1.41 7.53
C ALA A 38 7.76 0.09 6.86
N ILE A 39 7.09 -0.32 5.78
CA ILE A 39 7.48 -1.46 4.93
C ILE A 39 8.87 -1.21 4.31
N ALA A 40 9.14 0.00 3.82
CA ALA A 40 10.44 0.36 3.26
C ALA A 40 11.59 0.30 4.30
N ALA A 41 11.28 0.52 5.58
CA ALA A 41 12.23 0.46 6.68
C ALA A 41 12.40 -0.94 7.29
N LEU A 42 11.63 -1.95 6.85
CA LEU A 42 11.74 -3.30 7.42
C LEU A 42 13.11 -3.95 7.26
N PRO A 43 13.78 -3.90 6.09
CA PRO A 43 15.08 -4.53 5.95
C PRO A 43 16.09 -4.04 7.00
N PRO A 44 16.31 -2.73 7.21
CA PRO A 44 17.29 -2.30 8.21
C PRO A 44 16.83 -2.61 9.64
N ILE A 45 15.53 -2.63 9.94
CA ILE A 45 15.01 -3.06 11.24
C ILE A 45 15.33 -4.53 11.50
N ALA A 46 15.14 -5.40 10.50
CA ALA A 46 15.46 -6.82 10.62
C ALA A 46 16.95 -7.03 10.94
N ALA A 47 17.83 -6.34 10.21
CA ALA A 47 19.27 -6.38 10.44
C ALA A 47 19.67 -5.87 11.84
N LEU A 48 18.98 -4.84 12.35
CA LEU A 48 19.21 -4.35 13.72
C LEU A 48 18.77 -5.34 14.80
N ILE A 49 17.65 -6.04 14.60
CA ILE A 49 17.19 -7.09 15.51
C ILE A 49 18.19 -8.23 15.54
N GLU A 50 18.64 -8.68 14.37
CA GLU A 50 19.66 -9.72 14.23
C GLU A 50 20.95 -9.31 14.95
N TYR A 51 21.45 -8.10 14.69
CA TYR A 51 22.63 -7.55 15.36
C TYR A 51 22.48 -7.55 16.89
N ALA A 52 21.32 -7.12 17.41
CA ALA A 52 21.05 -7.09 18.84
C ALA A 52 21.02 -8.51 19.44
N LEU A 53 20.49 -9.50 18.74
CA LEU A 53 20.47 -10.90 19.19
C LEU A 53 21.87 -11.51 19.21
N LEU A 54 22.68 -11.22 18.19
CA LEU A 54 24.08 -11.66 18.12
C LEU A 54 24.93 -11.05 19.24
N GLN A 55 24.87 -9.73 19.41
CA GLN A 55 25.80 -9.02 20.31
C GLN A 55 25.36 -9.03 21.77
N ILE A 56 24.06 -8.92 22.05
CA ILE A 56 23.56 -8.77 23.43
C ILE A 56 23.25 -10.14 24.05
N HIS A 57 22.65 -11.03 23.27
CA HIS A 57 22.16 -12.31 23.77
C HIS A 57 23.07 -13.49 23.41
N SER A 58 24.14 -13.27 22.63
CA SER A 58 25.02 -14.33 22.12
C SER A 58 24.23 -15.46 21.45
N ALA A 59 23.12 -15.12 20.80
CA ALA A 59 22.26 -16.10 20.15
C ALA A 59 23.02 -16.77 19.00
N PRO A 60 22.79 -18.08 18.74
CA PRO A 60 23.28 -18.71 17.53
C PRO A 60 22.82 -17.93 16.30
N ARG A 61 23.73 -17.69 15.37
CA ARG A 61 23.49 -16.86 14.19
C ARG A 61 22.25 -17.28 13.40
N HIS A 62 22.11 -18.59 13.16
CA HIS A 62 20.95 -19.13 12.45
C HIS A 62 19.63 -18.76 13.13
N ASP A 63 19.60 -18.77 14.47
CA ASP A 63 18.43 -18.40 15.24
C ASP A 63 18.17 -16.89 15.16
N ALA A 64 19.23 -16.06 15.22
CA ALA A 64 19.12 -14.61 15.10
C ALA A 64 18.58 -14.18 13.73
N GLU A 65 19.12 -14.73 12.64
CA GLU A 65 18.68 -14.52 11.26
C GLU A 65 17.21 -14.95 11.08
N MET A 66 16.86 -16.15 11.59
CA MET A 66 15.49 -16.67 11.51
C MET A 66 14.51 -15.78 12.27
N VAL A 67 14.84 -15.39 13.51
CA VAL A 67 13.98 -14.53 14.33
C VAL A 67 13.78 -13.16 13.69
N GLY A 68 14.86 -12.52 13.23
CA GLY A 68 14.79 -11.23 12.54
C GLY A 68 13.91 -11.30 11.28
N SER A 69 14.12 -12.33 10.45
CA SER A 69 13.34 -12.55 9.23
C SER A 69 11.86 -12.84 9.50
N VAL A 70 11.55 -13.67 10.51
CA VAL A 70 10.17 -14.00 10.88
C VAL A 70 9.44 -12.77 11.42
N ILE A 71 10.07 -12.00 12.31
CA ILE A 71 9.48 -10.76 12.84
C ILE A 71 9.23 -9.77 11.71
N ALA A 72 10.20 -9.57 10.83
CA ALA A 72 10.06 -8.67 9.68
C ALA A 72 8.96 -9.13 8.72
N GLY A 73 8.86 -10.44 8.45
CA GLY A 73 7.82 -11.02 7.61
C GLY A 73 6.42 -10.85 8.19
N ILE A 74 6.23 -11.10 9.49
CA ILE A 74 4.95 -10.87 10.17
C ILE A 74 4.58 -9.39 10.15
N ALA A 75 5.53 -8.51 10.50
CA ALA A 75 5.31 -7.07 10.49
C ALA A 75 4.94 -6.56 9.07
N TYR A 76 5.61 -7.07 8.05
CA TYR A 76 5.27 -6.80 6.65
C TYR A 76 3.82 -7.18 6.33
N LEU A 77 3.40 -8.40 6.63
CA LEU A 77 2.06 -8.89 6.32
C LEU A 77 0.98 -8.06 7.03
N VAL A 78 1.20 -7.71 8.30
CA VAL A 78 0.29 -6.85 9.06
C VAL A 78 0.19 -5.47 8.41
N MET A 79 1.31 -4.83 8.09
CA MET A 79 1.30 -3.50 7.47
C MET A 79 0.69 -3.50 6.06
N ALA A 80 0.99 -4.51 5.24
CA ALA A 80 0.40 -4.67 3.91
C ALA A 80 -1.12 -4.91 4.01
N GLY A 81 -1.57 -5.67 5.00
CA GLY A 81 -2.98 -5.88 5.31
C GLY A 81 -3.70 -4.61 5.71
N LEU A 82 -3.09 -3.76 6.55
CA LEU A 82 -3.63 -2.46 6.96
C LEU A 82 -3.66 -1.47 5.78
N ASP A 83 -2.58 -1.41 4.99
CA ASP A 83 -2.46 -0.51 3.85
C ASP A 83 -3.37 -0.93 2.68
N ARG A 84 -3.85 -2.18 2.63
CA ARG A 84 -4.90 -2.63 1.69
C ARG A 84 -6.14 -1.74 1.76
N GLY A 85 -6.52 -1.26 2.95
CA GLY A 85 -7.65 -0.34 3.11
C GLY A 85 -7.47 0.98 2.35
N ALA A 86 -6.22 1.47 2.24
CA ALA A 86 -5.89 2.68 1.51
C ALA A 86 -5.81 2.45 -0.01
N ILE A 87 -5.37 1.28 -0.45
CA ILE A 87 -5.18 0.97 -1.89
C ILE A 87 -6.50 0.52 -2.56
N ARG A 88 -7.40 -0.14 -1.81
CA ARG A 88 -8.64 -0.74 -2.37
C ARG A 88 -9.53 0.25 -3.13
N PRO A 89 -9.77 1.49 -2.66
CA PRO A 89 -10.57 2.45 -3.43
C PRO A 89 -9.94 2.79 -4.79
N ALA A 90 -8.62 2.96 -4.83
CA ALA A 90 -7.90 3.25 -6.06
C ALA A 90 -7.92 2.07 -7.04
N LEU A 91 -7.78 0.84 -6.53
CA LEU A 91 -7.92 -0.38 -7.33
C LEU A 91 -9.32 -0.53 -7.95
N ASN A 92 -10.37 -0.28 -7.16
CA ASN A 92 -11.74 -0.31 -7.65
C ASN A 92 -11.97 0.72 -8.76
N ARG A 93 -11.45 1.95 -8.62
CA ARG A 93 -11.51 3.00 -9.66
C ARG A 93 -10.81 2.59 -10.96
N LEU A 94 -9.74 1.79 -10.86
CA LEU A 94 -8.98 1.28 -12.00
C LEU A 94 -9.53 -0.02 -12.59
N GLY A 95 -10.62 -0.59 -12.03
CA GLY A 95 -11.16 -1.88 -12.45
C GLY A 95 -10.17 -3.04 -12.26
N ARG A 96 -9.27 -2.95 -11.27
CA ARG A 96 -8.25 -3.96 -10.99
C ARG A 96 -8.51 -4.64 -9.65
N ASP A 97 -8.26 -5.94 -9.59
CA ASP A 97 -8.32 -6.69 -8.34
C ASP A 97 -6.99 -6.66 -7.58
N PHE A 98 -7.09 -6.68 -6.26
CA PHE A 98 -5.93 -6.87 -5.39
C PHE A 98 -5.46 -8.32 -5.45
N SER A 99 -4.30 -8.55 -6.04
CA SER A 99 -3.68 -9.89 -6.08
C SER A 99 -2.82 -10.15 -4.86
N PHE A 100 -3.03 -11.28 -4.18
CA PHE A 100 -2.18 -11.72 -3.07
C PHE A 100 -0.73 -11.94 -3.51
N PHE A 101 -0.49 -12.32 -4.77
CA PHE A 101 0.85 -12.49 -5.31
C PHE A 101 1.67 -11.20 -5.29
N TRP A 102 1.03 -10.03 -5.34
CA TRP A 102 1.75 -8.76 -5.22
C TRP A 102 2.34 -8.59 -3.82
N VAL A 103 1.62 -9.05 -2.79
CA VAL A 103 2.06 -8.98 -1.40
C VAL A 103 3.25 -9.91 -1.14
N LEU A 104 3.35 -11.05 -1.82
CA LEU A 104 4.49 -11.95 -1.60
C LEU A 104 5.84 -11.35 -2.00
N PHE A 105 5.84 -10.35 -2.89
CA PHE A 105 7.05 -9.70 -3.35
C PHE A 105 7.00 -8.20 -3.04
N ILE A 106 7.63 -7.81 -1.92
CA ILE A 106 7.61 -6.43 -1.40
C ILE A 106 7.89 -5.36 -2.49
N PRO A 107 8.87 -5.54 -3.40
CA PRO A 107 9.10 -4.57 -4.47
C PRO A 107 7.91 -4.44 -5.44
N ALA A 108 7.30 -5.56 -5.84
CA ALA A 108 6.10 -5.53 -6.69
C ALA A 108 4.91 -4.89 -5.95
N TYR A 109 4.74 -5.20 -4.66
CA TYR A 109 3.73 -4.55 -3.83
C TYR A 109 3.88 -3.03 -3.82
N LEU A 110 5.07 -2.51 -3.50
CA LEU A 110 5.33 -1.06 -3.43
C LEU A 110 5.21 -0.38 -4.80
N TRP A 111 5.63 -1.06 -5.86
CA TRP A 111 5.48 -0.58 -7.24
C TRP A 111 4.01 -0.46 -7.63
N GLN A 112 3.23 -1.51 -7.37
CA GLN A 112 1.81 -1.52 -7.71
C GLN A 112 1.04 -0.50 -6.88
N ARG A 113 1.34 -0.39 -5.57
CA ARG A 113 0.80 0.63 -4.69
C ARG A 113 1.01 2.03 -5.24
N THR A 114 2.25 2.38 -5.57
CA THR A 114 2.58 3.72 -6.09
C THR A 114 1.91 3.98 -7.45
N THR A 115 1.79 2.97 -8.30
CA THR A 115 1.08 3.06 -9.58
C THR A 115 -0.43 3.27 -9.38
N CYS A 116 -1.07 2.51 -8.49
CA CYS A 116 -2.50 2.64 -8.21
C CYS A 116 -2.86 3.99 -7.57
N LEU A 117 -2.00 4.49 -6.70
CA LEU A 117 -2.21 5.77 -6.01
C LEU A 117 -1.68 6.99 -6.80
N ASN A 118 -1.17 6.79 -8.01
CA ASN A 118 -0.51 7.82 -8.82
C ASN A 118 0.56 8.62 -8.04
N GLN A 119 1.34 7.92 -7.21
CA GLN A 119 2.38 8.50 -6.36
C GLN A 119 3.78 8.31 -6.96
N SER A 120 4.72 9.18 -6.53
CA SER A 120 6.12 9.00 -6.86
C SER A 120 6.65 7.65 -6.36
N ARG A 121 7.48 6.99 -7.18
CA ARG A 121 8.12 5.69 -6.88
C ARG A 121 9.24 5.78 -5.84
N ARG A 122 9.35 6.90 -5.10
CA ARG A 122 10.38 7.11 -4.07
C ARG A 122 10.41 5.98 -3.04
N ILE A 123 9.25 5.51 -2.58
CA ILE A 123 9.16 4.47 -1.54
C ILE A 123 9.74 3.14 -2.05
N PHE A 124 9.55 2.80 -3.32
CA PHE A 124 10.17 1.63 -3.94
C PHE A 124 11.69 1.73 -3.90
N TRP A 125 12.26 2.89 -4.24
CA TRP A 125 13.71 3.12 -4.18
C TRP A 125 14.25 3.13 -2.75
N ILE A 126 13.50 3.69 -1.79
CA ILE A 126 13.87 3.67 -0.37
C ILE A 126 13.93 2.23 0.15
N TRP A 127 13.00 1.37 -0.25
CA TRP A 127 13.06 -0.05 0.12
C TRP A 127 14.32 -0.71 -0.42
N TRP A 128 14.70 -0.47 -1.69
CA TRP A 128 15.93 -1.00 -2.26
C TRP A 128 17.18 -0.48 -1.56
N LEU A 129 17.21 0.80 -1.20
CA LEU A 129 18.29 1.39 -0.43
C LEU A 129 18.39 0.73 0.95
N GLY A 130 17.27 0.57 1.65
CA GLY A 130 17.21 -0.10 2.95
C GLY A 130 17.68 -1.55 2.87
N PHE A 131 17.23 -2.28 1.86
CA PHE A 131 17.67 -3.65 1.60
C PHE A 131 19.18 -3.73 1.34
N GLY A 132 19.72 -2.84 0.50
CA GLY A 132 21.16 -2.77 0.25
C GLY A 132 21.96 -2.49 1.51
N ILE A 133 21.49 -1.57 2.36
CA ILE A 133 22.12 -1.29 3.67
C ILE A 133 22.12 -2.54 4.55
N SER A 134 21.00 -3.27 4.62
CA SER A 134 20.92 -4.51 5.41
C SER A 134 21.91 -5.57 4.94
N VAL A 135 22.05 -5.75 3.62
CA VAL A 135 23.02 -6.71 3.06
C VAL A 135 24.45 -6.30 3.39
N VAL A 136 24.77 -5.00 3.35
CA VAL A 136 26.09 -4.50 3.74
C VAL A 136 26.34 -4.70 5.24
N LEU A 137 25.34 -4.45 6.08
CA LEU A 137 25.44 -4.66 7.53
C LEU A 137 25.68 -6.14 7.86
N ASP A 138 24.90 -7.05 7.28
CA ASP A 138 25.11 -8.49 7.45
C ASP A 138 26.53 -8.88 7.00
N ALA A 139 26.95 -8.47 5.80
CA ALA A 139 28.30 -8.77 5.31
C ALA A 139 29.42 -8.25 6.23
N LEU A 140 29.23 -7.09 6.89
CA LEU A 140 30.19 -6.57 7.87
C LEU A 140 30.24 -7.42 9.14
N LEU A 141 29.10 -7.92 9.61
CA LEU A 141 29.01 -8.83 10.76
C LEU A 141 29.60 -10.21 10.46
N ASN A 142 29.66 -10.59 9.19
CA ASN A 142 30.17 -11.90 8.76
C ASN A 142 31.69 -11.95 8.72
N ASN A 143 32.33 -10.79 8.63
CA ASN A 143 33.78 -10.66 8.50
C ASN A 143 34.47 -10.25 9.82
N SER A 144 33.70 -10.06 10.90
CA SER A 144 34.18 -9.70 12.24
C SER A 144 34.20 -10.90 13.18
#